data_AF-A0A3M1ZFH0-F1
#
_entry.id   AF-A0A3M1ZFH0-F1
#
_cell.length_a   1.000
_cell.length_b   1.000
_cell.length_c   1.000
_cell.angle_alpha   90.00
_cell.angle_beta   90.00
_cell.angle_gamma   90.00
#
_symmetry.space_group_name_H-M   'P 1'
#
loop_
_entity.id
_entity.type
_entity.pdbx_description
1 polymer ?
#
loop_
_entity_poly.entity_id
_entity_poly.type
_entity_poly.pdbx_seq_one_letter_code
_entity_poly.pdbx_strand_id
1 'polypeptide(L)'
;MLTHPALSQQPVVTQALYESYIEAHVQGLIAFLQQMPPTPYRDFMLWQLKSDNRRWLKLISMTPIAMLTFKQLEGVFTVDEYEALLPYIVQMNTMFTLEIVSDNVAIGLLYAEEDDPRRGLVQAFNEAALKRLHGEMVDYDRHFAPYAAFFNRVSTIEQSLNPELHHTFYAKYCRLHPYTDLHSLEYSLYPQLVANIEATVRVKESVFGLAGYDLVRNGLIRRYSASNAWLVDPPVTLLEHLHVGIDSVMVIPALAYPITILCEQVYQIPEYLDVLADGSLEEMLAQASL
;
A
#
# COMPACT_ATOMS: atom_id res chain seq x y z
N MET A 1 -8.42 -21.60 23.42
CA MET A 1 -7.98 -22.61 22.43
C MET A 1 -9.23 -23.10 21.71
N LEU A 2 -9.66 -22.39 20.68
CA LEU A 2 -10.82 -22.76 19.86
C LEU A 2 -10.28 -23.52 18.65
N THR A 3 -10.31 -24.85 18.69
CA THR A 3 -10.01 -25.67 17.50
C THR A 3 -11.31 -25.85 16.73
N HIS A 4 -11.56 -24.97 15.76
CA HIS A 4 -12.60 -25.21 14.78
C HIS A 4 -12.19 -26.44 13.93
N PRO A 5 -13.06 -27.44 13.72
CA PRO A 5 -12.72 -28.68 13.00
C PRO A 5 -12.31 -28.48 11.53
N ALA A 6 -12.47 -27.29 10.96
CA ALA A 6 -11.93 -26.93 9.64
C ALA A 6 -10.39 -26.74 9.62
N LEU A 7 -9.75 -26.51 10.77
CA LEU A 7 -8.30 -26.27 10.88
C LEU A 7 -7.45 -27.56 10.86
N SER A 8 -8.04 -28.72 10.58
CA SER A 8 -7.36 -30.02 10.65
C SER A 8 -6.82 -30.54 9.30
N GLN A 9 -7.01 -29.81 8.20
CA GLN A 9 -6.32 -30.14 6.95
C GLN A 9 -4.98 -29.41 6.91
N GLN A 10 -3.87 -30.14 6.83
CA GLN A 10 -2.56 -29.51 6.69
C GLN A 10 -2.50 -28.73 5.37
N PRO A 11 -2.27 -27.42 5.40
CA PRO A 11 -2.13 -26.64 4.19
C PRO A 11 -0.75 -26.92 3.58
N VAL A 12 -0.72 -27.19 2.28
CA VAL A 12 0.52 -27.19 1.50
C VAL A 12 0.51 -25.93 0.66
N VAL A 13 1.16 -24.88 1.15
CA VAL A 13 1.52 -23.75 0.28
C VAL A 13 2.54 -24.28 -0.73
N THR A 14 2.06 -24.52 -1.95
CA THR A 14 2.93 -24.96 -3.04
C THR A 14 3.59 -23.75 -3.70
N GLN A 15 4.74 -23.98 -4.33
CA GLN A 15 5.35 -22.98 -5.22
C GLN A 15 4.37 -22.51 -6.30
N ALA A 16 3.50 -23.39 -6.80
CA ALA A 16 2.47 -23.06 -7.79
C ALA A 16 1.43 -22.09 -7.23
N LEU A 17 0.95 -22.29 -6.00
CA LEU A 17 -0.02 -21.37 -5.36
C LEU A 17 0.60 -19.99 -5.14
N TYR A 18 1.87 -19.94 -4.73
CA TYR A 18 2.61 -18.69 -4.60
C TYR A 18 2.78 -17.95 -5.95
N GLU A 19 3.03 -18.69 -7.04
CA GLU A 19 3.11 -18.12 -8.38
C GLU A 19 1.78 -17.56 -8.86
N SER A 20 0.68 -18.31 -8.67
CA SER A 20 -0.69 -17.85 -8.95
C SER A 20 -1.03 -16.58 -8.17
N TYR A 21 -0.57 -16.49 -6.93
CA TYR A 21 -0.75 -15.30 -6.10
C TYR A 21 -0.03 -14.07 -6.67
N ILE A 22 1.23 -14.22 -7.08
CA ILE A 22 1.98 -13.13 -7.72
C ILE A 22 1.28 -12.71 -9.01
N GLU A 23 0.81 -13.68 -9.81
CA GLU A 23 0.08 -13.40 -11.04
C GLU A 23 -1.19 -12.61 -10.78
N ALA A 24 -1.99 -13.01 -9.78
CA ALA A 24 -3.19 -12.28 -9.38
C ALA A 24 -2.88 -10.85 -8.92
N HIS A 25 -1.79 -10.65 -8.17
CA HIS A 25 -1.33 -9.30 -7.80
C HIS A 25 -0.93 -8.48 -9.04
N VAL A 26 -0.21 -9.08 -10.01
CA VAL A 26 0.11 -8.42 -11.29
C VAL A 26 -1.15 -8.03 -12.06
N GLN A 27 -2.13 -8.93 -12.19
CA GLN A 27 -3.38 -8.64 -12.88
C GLN A 27 -4.20 -7.55 -12.16
N GLY A 28 -4.24 -7.58 -10.82
CA GLY A 28 -4.88 -6.54 -10.02
C GLY A 28 -4.26 -5.17 -10.23
N LEU A 29 -2.92 -5.09 -10.19
CA LEU A 29 -2.21 -3.84 -10.45
C LEU A 29 -2.42 -3.36 -11.89
N ILE A 30 -2.42 -4.25 -12.89
CA ILE A 30 -2.76 -3.90 -14.28
C ILE A 30 -4.17 -3.31 -14.35
N ALA A 31 -5.17 -3.98 -13.75
CA ALA A 31 -6.56 -3.53 -13.75
C ALA A 31 -6.75 -2.19 -13.03
N PHE A 32 -5.96 -1.93 -11.97
CA PHE A 32 -5.90 -0.64 -11.30
C PHE A 32 -5.32 0.44 -12.22
N LEU A 33 -4.12 0.21 -12.77
CA LEU A 33 -3.41 1.16 -13.64
C LEU A 33 -4.22 1.53 -14.88
N GLN A 34 -5.00 0.60 -15.45
CA GLN A 34 -5.88 0.87 -16.60
C GLN A 34 -6.96 1.91 -16.33
N GLN A 35 -7.29 2.16 -15.05
CA GLN A 35 -8.26 3.17 -14.65
C GLN A 35 -7.62 4.55 -14.49
N MET A 36 -6.28 4.64 -14.50
CA MET A 36 -5.56 5.90 -14.45
C MET A 36 -5.58 6.61 -15.82
N PRO A 37 -5.58 7.95 -15.83
CA PRO A 37 -5.37 8.73 -17.04
C PRO A 37 -4.08 8.34 -17.79
N PRO A 38 -4.04 8.49 -19.12
CA PRO A 38 -2.82 8.26 -19.90
C PRO A 38 -1.65 9.10 -19.44
N THR A 39 -0.58 8.42 -19.02
CA THR A 39 0.71 9.03 -18.64
C THR A 39 1.85 8.11 -19.07
N PRO A 40 3.05 8.65 -19.33
CA PRO A 40 4.24 7.84 -19.60
C PRO A 40 4.52 6.78 -18.53
N TYR A 41 4.35 7.14 -17.25
CA TYR A 41 4.49 6.22 -16.13
C TYR A 41 3.53 5.04 -16.21
N ARG A 42 2.23 5.31 -16.39
CA ARG A 42 1.21 4.26 -16.51
C ARG A 42 1.56 3.30 -17.63
N ASP A 43 1.89 3.83 -18.81
CA ASP A 43 2.16 3.03 -20.00
C ASP A 43 3.45 2.20 -19.84
N PHE A 44 4.48 2.76 -19.20
CA PHE A 44 5.67 2.02 -18.80
C PHE A 44 5.37 0.89 -17.82
N MET A 45 4.61 1.16 -16.76
CA MET A 45 4.24 0.15 -15.76
C MET A 45 3.45 -1.00 -16.40
N LEU A 46 2.45 -0.67 -17.22
CA LEU A 46 1.67 -1.68 -17.95
C LEU A 46 2.56 -2.50 -18.89
N TRP A 47 3.52 -1.88 -19.58
CA TRP A 47 4.47 -2.60 -20.43
C TRP A 47 5.35 -3.57 -19.63
N GLN A 48 5.89 -3.13 -18.48
CA GLN A 48 6.70 -4.00 -17.63
C GLN A 48 5.91 -5.17 -17.05
N LEU A 49 4.72 -4.91 -16.52
CA LEU A 49 3.88 -5.93 -15.89
C LEU A 49 3.45 -7.01 -16.90
N LYS A 50 3.20 -6.63 -18.15
CA LYS A 50 2.87 -7.57 -19.24
C LYS A 50 4.06 -8.41 -19.73
N SER A 51 5.30 -8.06 -19.34
CA SER A 51 6.51 -8.74 -19.81
C SER A 51 6.95 -9.92 -18.93
N ASP A 52 6.23 -10.22 -17.84
CA ASP A 52 6.60 -11.18 -16.78
C ASP A 52 8.06 -11.05 -16.29
N ASN A 53 8.55 -9.82 -16.21
CA ASN A 53 9.92 -9.54 -15.83
C ASN A 53 10.08 -9.65 -14.30
N ARG A 54 10.44 -10.84 -13.81
CA ARG A 54 10.62 -11.12 -12.37
C ARG A 54 11.60 -10.19 -11.66
N ARG A 55 12.62 -9.68 -12.36
CA ARG A 55 13.56 -8.71 -11.79
C ARG A 55 12.88 -7.36 -11.53
N TRP A 56 11.97 -6.96 -12.41
CA TRP A 56 11.13 -5.77 -12.19
C TRP A 56 10.16 -5.99 -11.02
N LEU A 57 9.45 -7.11 -10.98
CA LEU A 57 8.50 -7.41 -9.88
C LEU A 57 9.17 -7.38 -8.50
N LYS A 58 10.41 -7.88 -8.42
CA LYS A 58 11.20 -7.79 -7.18
C LYS A 58 11.61 -6.36 -6.84
N LEU A 59 11.92 -5.54 -7.84
CA LEU A 59 12.34 -4.15 -7.66
C LEU A 59 11.21 -3.27 -7.12
N ILE A 60 9.99 -3.43 -7.63
CA ILE A 60 8.78 -2.74 -7.13
C ILE A 60 8.13 -3.47 -5.96
N SER A 61 8.90 -4.24 -5.22
CA SER A 61 8.51 -4.99 -4.00
C SER A 61 7.29 -5.91 -4.11
N MET A 62 6.80 -6.25 -5.30
CA MET A 62 5.64 -7.16 -5.43
C MET A 62 5.92 -8.55 -4.87
N THR A 63 7.14 -9.07 -5.06
CA THR A 63 7.55 -10.36 -4.50
C THR A 63 7.67 -10.31 -2.97
N PRO A 64 8.39 -9.33 -2.35
CA PRO A 64 8.38 -9.12 -0.90
C PRO A 64 6.98 -8.92 -0.30
N ILE A 65 6.12 -8.11 -0.93
CA ILE A 65 4.74 -7.90 -0.48
C ILE A 65 3.99 -9.22 -0.47
N ALA A 66 4.07 -9.99 -1.56
CA ALA A 66 3.48 -11.32 -1.61
C ALA A 66 4.04 -12.26 -0.53
N MET A 67 5.30 -12.15 -0.14
CA MET A 67 5.81 -12.93 0.99
C MET A 67 5.16 -12.50 2.31
N LEU A 68 4.96 -11.20 2.53
CA LEU A 68 4.32 -10.67 3.74
C LEU A 68 2.85 -11.10 3.84
N THR A 69 2.08 -10.94 2.77
CA THR A 69 0.62 -11.07 2.78
C THR A 69 0.12 -12.47 2.40
N PHE A 70 1.03 -13.38 2.07
CA PHE A 70 0.69 -14.78 1.76
C PHE A 70 1.62 -15.75 2.51
N LYS A 71 2.95 -15.61 2.38
CA LYS A 71 3.87 -16.58 3.00
C LYS A 71 3.93 -16.49 4.53
N GLN A 72 3.79 -15.31 5.13
CA GLN A 72 3.72 -15.21 6.60
C GLN A 72 2.41 -15.78 7.17
N LEU A 73 1.41 -15.99 6.32
CA LEU A 73 0.14 -16.63 6.66
C LEU A 73 0.11 -18.11 6.23
N GLU A 74 1.25 -18.66 5.80
CA GLU A 74 1.39 -20.09 5.52
C GLU A 74 1.03 -20.90 6.78
N GLY A 75 0.23 -21.96 6.61
CA GLY A 75 -0.27 -22.71 7.75
C GLY A 75 -1.62 -22.22 8.29
N VAL A 76 -2.02 -20.99 7.97
CA VAL A 76 -3.24 -20.38 8.53
C VAL A 76 -4.48 -20.70 7.70
N PHE A 77 -4.36 -20.74 6.37
CA PHE A 77 -5.49 -20.98 5.45
C PHE A 77 -5.28 -22.22 4.58
N THR A 78 -6.38 -22.88 4.27
CA THR A 78 -6.51 -23.87 3.19
C THR A 78 -6.46 -23.20 1.81
N VAL A 79 -6.32 -24.00 0.76
CA VAL A 79 -6.27 -23.49 -0.63
C VAL A 79 -7.56 -22.74 -0.99
N ASP A 80 -8.72 -23.31 -0.68
CA ASP A 80 -10.02 -22.70 -1.01
C ASP A 80 -10.23 -21.36 -0.30
N GLU A 81 -9.78 -21.24 0.95
CA GLU A 81 -9.82 -19.99 1.71
C GLU A 81 -8.86 -18.95 1.14
N TYR A 82 -7.67 -19.36 0.70
CA TYR A 82 -6.76 -18.48 -0.02
C TYR A 82 -7.37 -17.95 -1.31
N GLU A 83 -8.02 -18.82 -2.09
CA GLU A 83 -8.70 -18.42 -3.33
C GLU A 83 -9.85 -17.44 -3.05
N ALA A 84 -10.61 -17.66 -1.96
CA ALA A 84 -11.66 -16.74 -1.52
C ALA A 84 -11.11 -15.37 -1.07
N LEU A 85 -9.94 -15.34 -0.44
CA LEU A 85 -9.28 -14.10 -0.01
C LEU A 85 -8.58 -13.33 -1.12
N LEU A 86 -8.17 -14.03 -2.18
CA LEU A 86 -7.30 -13.49 -3.22
C LEU A 86 -7.79 -12.15 -3.80
N PRO A 87 -9.09 -11.97 -4.15
CA PRO A 87 -9.58 -10.69 -4.68
C PRO A 87 -9.38 -9.51 -3.72
N TYR A 88 -9.47 -9.77 -2.42
CA TYR A 88 -9.32 -8.77 -1.37
C TYR A 88 -7.86 -8.46 -1.11
N ILE A 89 -7.01 -9.48 -0.97
CA ILE A 89 -5.59 -9.29 -0.70
C ILE A 89 -4.91 -8.54 -1.85
N VAL A 90 -5.33 -8.79 -3.10
CA VAL A 90 -4.83 -8.07 -4.27
C VAL A 90 -5.04 -6.55 -4.16
N GLN A 91 -6.15 -6.08 -3.56
CA GLN A 91 -6.37 -4.64 -3.35
C GLN A 91 -5.32 -4.06 -2.39
N MET A 92 -5.09 -4.74 -1.26
CA MET A 92 -4.14 -4.30 -0.25
C MET A 92 -2.70 -4.32 -0.78
N ASN A 93 -2.33 -5.34 -1.55
CA ASN A 93 -1.01 -5.41 -2.16
C ASN A 93 -0.79 -4.34 -3.22
N THR A 94 -1.84 -3.99 -3.97
CA THR A 94 -1.80 -2.89 -4.94
C THR A 94 -1.51 -1.57 -4.22
N MET A 95 -2.19 -1.31 -3.10
CA MET A 95 -1.90 -0.16 -2.24
C MET A 95 -0.45 -0.19 -1.74
N PHE A 96 0.03 -1.29 -1.15
CA PHE A 96 1.42 -1.38 -0.67
C PHE A 96 2.46 -1.17 -1.78
N THR A 97 2.19 -1.61 -3.00
CA THR A 97 3.09 -1.38 -4.13
C THR A 97 3.18 0.10 -4.50
N LEU A 98 2.08 0.83 -4.38
CA LEU A 98 2.02 2.26 -4.71
C LEU A 98 2.53 3.15 -3.56
N GLU A 99 2.46 2.69 -2.31
CA GLU A 99 3.03 3.35 -1.11
C GLU A 99 4.55 3.52 -1.18
N ILE A 100 5.26 2.68 -1.94
CA ILE A 100 6.71 2.81 -2.13
C ILE A 100 7.09 4.22 -2.62
N VAL A 101 6.23 4.86 -3.41
CA VAL A 101 6.52 6.18 -3.99
C VAL A 101 6.44 7.27 -2.93
N SER A 102 5.43 7.27 -2.05
CA SER A 102 5.36 8.21 -0.92
C SER A 102 6.49 7.98 0.06
N ASP A 103 6.85 6.72 0.32
CA ASP A 103 8.00 6.37 1.18
C ASP A 103 9.32 6.88 0.59
N ASN A 104 9.58 6.73 -0.71
CA ASN A 104 10.78 7.28 -1.35
C ASN A 104 10.86 8.81 -1.18
N VAL A 105 9.75 9.52 -1.35
CA VAL A 105 9.72 10.98 -1.17
C VAL A 105 9.98 11.36 0.30
N ALA A 106 9.38 10.63 1.24
CA ALA A 106 9.57 10.85 2.67
C ALA A 106 11.00 10.52 3.13
N ILE A 107 11.62 9.45 2.62
CA ILE A 107 13.03 9.10 2.89
C ILE A 107 13.96 10.23 2.44
N GLY A 108 13.63 10.91 1.34
CA GLY A 108 14.37 12.08 0.87
C GLY A 108 14.48 13.20 1.91
N LEU A 109 13.56 13.27 2.88
CA LEU A 109 13.61 14.25 3.97
C LEU A 109 14.72 13.99 4.99
N LEU A 110 15.25 12.76 5.08
CA LEU A 110 16.36 12.45 6.00
C LEU A 110 17.64 13.21 5.64
N TYR A 111 17.77 13.62 4.38
CA TYR A 111 18.94 14.31 3.83
C TYR A 111 18.62 15.73 3.37
N ALA A 112 17.39 16.18 3.60
CA ALA A 112 16.89 17.45 3.11
C ALA A 112 17.26 18.62 4.04
N GLU A 113 17.31 19.83 3.46
CA GLU A 113 17.36 21.07 4.23
C GLU A 113 16.01 21.32 4.93
N GLU A 114 16.01 22.16 5.97
CA GLU A 114 14.83 22.40 6.83
C GLU A 114 13.61 22.90 6.05
N ASP A 115 13.84 23.71 5.01
CA ASP A 115 12.84 24.33 4.14
C ASP A 115 12.54 23.54 2.85
N ASP A 116 12.96 22.28 2.77
CA ASP A 116 12.72 21.45 1.58
C ASP A 116 11.20 21.26 1.33
N PRO A 117 10.70 21.62 0.13
CA PRO A 117 9.28 21.51 -0.22
C PRO A 117 8.74 20.07 -0.21
N ARG A 118 9.59 19.02 -0.17
CA ARG A 118 9.18 17.63 0.09
C ARG A 118 8.34 17.53 1.36
N ARG A 119 8.65 18.30 2.41
CA ARG A 119 7.93 18.23 3.68
C ARG A 119 6.47 18.61 3.49
N GLY A 120 6.25 19.76 2.84
CA GLY A 120 4.91 20.21 2.48
C GLY A 120 4.21 19.26 1.52
N LEU A 121 4.93 18.67 0.56
CA LEU A 121 4.32 17.72 -0.39
C LEU A 121 3.86 16.43 0.30
N VAL A 122 4.68 15.84 1.18
CA VAL A 122 4.31 14.63 1.94
C VAL A 122 3.11 14.94 2.85
N GLN A 123 3.11 16.11 3.51
CA GLN A 123 1.97 16.54 4.31
C GLN A 123 0.70 16.68 3.46
N ALA A 124 0.78 17.33 2.29
CA ALA A 124 -0.35 17.48 1.39
C ALA A 124 -0.87 16.13 0.87
N PHE A 125 0.02 15.18 0.58
CA PHE A 125 -0.35 13.80 0.23
C PHE A 125 -1.12 13.12 1.37
N ASN A 126 -0.60 13.15 2.58
CA ASN A 126 -1.25 12.56 3.77
C ASN A 126 -2.61 13.21 4.03
N GLU A 127 -2.71 14.54 3.93
CA GLU A 127 -3.98 15.27 4.10
C GLU A 127 -5.03 14.87 3.06
N ALA A 128 -4.63 14.67 1.80
CA ALA A 128 -5.53 14.19 0.76
C ALA A 128 -6.01 12.76 1.04
N ALA A 129 -5.10 11.87 1.45
CA ALA A 129 -5.45 10.50 1.87
C ALA A 129 -6.45 10.52 3.04
N LEU A 130 -6.19 11.33 4.07
CA LEU A 130 -7.08 11.48 5.23
C LEU A 130 -8.48 11.95 4.82
N LYS A 131 -8.60 13.00 4.00
CA LYS A 131 -9.89 13.47 3.48
C LYS A 131 -10.65 12.35 2.77
N ARG A 132 -9.99 11.61 1.87
CA ARG A 132 -10.62 10.50 1.14
C ARG A 132 -11.03 9.34 2.05
N LEU A 133 -10.24 9.05 3.09
CA LEU A 133 -10.56 8.04 4.10
C LEU A 133 -11.78 8.44 4.94
N HIS A 134 -11.96 9.74 5.22
CA HIS A 134 -13.18 10.29 5.83
C HIS A 134 -14.38 10.37 4.87
N GLY A 135 -14.22 9.94 3.62
CA GLY A 135 -15.29 9.93 2.62
C GLY A 135 -15.46 11.24 1.85
N GLU A 136 -14.56 12.20 2.05
CA GLU A 136 -14.58 13.45 1.31
C GLU A 136 -14.06 13.25 -0.13
N MET A 137 -14.52 14.11 -1.04
CA MET A 137 -13.95 14.21 -2.38
C MET A 137 -12.79 15.20 -2.36
N VAL A 138 -11.72 14.89 -3.08
CA VAL A 138 -10.55 15.77 -3.20
C VAL A 138 -10.38 16.16 -4.67
N ASP A 139 -10.36 17.45 -4.94
CA ASP A 139 -9.88 17.98 -6.21
C ASP A 139 -8.34 17.99 -6.16
N TYR A 140 -7.73 16.93 -6.70
CA TYR A 140 -6.28 16.73 -6.63
C TYR A 140 -5.50 17.84 -7.33
N ASP A 141 -5.98 18.32 -8.48
CA ASP A 141 -5.30 19.38 -9.23
C ASP A 141 -5.24 20.66 -8.38
N ARG A 142 -6.35 21.02 -7.73
CA ARG A 142 -6.39 22.18 -6.83
C ARG A 142 -5.60 21.95 -5.54
N HIS A 143 -5.73 20.78 -4.93
CA HIS A 143 -5.07 20.45 -3.65
C HIS A 143 -3.54 20.45 -3.80
N PHE A 144 -3.03 19.92 -4.92
CA PHE A 144 -1.61 19.84 -5.18
C PHE A 144 -1.03 21.01 -6.01
N ALA A 145 -1.86 21.96 -6.44
CA ALA A 145 -1.41 23.13 -7.20
C ALA A 145 -0.18 23.87 -6.60
N PRO A 146 -0.05 24.05 -5.26
CA PRO A 146 1.13 24.69 -4.67
C PRO A 146 2.45 23.95 -4.95
N TYR A 147 2.39 22.64 -5.25
CA TYR A 147 3.54 21.78 -5.49
C TYR A 147 3.74 21.45 -6.98
N ALA A 148 2.97 22.06 -7.89
CA ALA A 148 3.00 21.75 -9.33
C ALA A 148 4.41 21.89 -9.93
N ALA A 149 5.17 22.92 -9.53
CA ALA A 149 6.54 23.14 -9.98
C ALA A 149 7.52 22.08 -9.47
N PHE A 150 7.16 21.36 -8.40
CA PHE A 150 8.00 20.40 -7.71
C PHE A 150 7.85 18.96 -8.22
N PHE A 151 6.66 18.59 -8.71
CA PHE A 151 6.43 17.25 -9.26
C PHE A 151 7.40 16.86 -10.38
N ASN A 152 7.82 17.84 -11.19
CA ASN A 152 8.76 17.64 -12.28
C ASN A 152 10.24 17.73 -11.84
N ARG A 153 10.53 17.80 -10.55
CA ARG A 153 11.89 17.96 -9.99
C ARG A 153 12.25 16.94 -8.92
N VAL A 154 11.26 16.26 -8.35
CA VAL A 154 11.49 15.14 -7.44
C VAL A 154 11.49 13.85 -8.21
N SER A 155 12.64 13.19 -8.22
CA SER A 155 12.75 11.84 -8.75
C SER A 155 11.94 10.88 -7.89
N THR A 156 11.12 10.03 -8.51
CA THR A 156 10.36 8.99 -7.79
C THR A 156 11.20 7.77 -7.44
N ILE A 157 12.45 7.71 -7.91
CA ILE A 157 13.33 6.55 -7.78
C ILE A 157 14.69 6.86 -7.13
N GLU A 158 15.08 8.13 -7.01
CA GLU A 158 16.38 8.54 -6.43
C GLU A 158 16.59 7.92 -5.03
N GLN A 159 15.55 7.90 -4.21
CA GLN A 159 15.57 7.31 -2.87
C GLN A 159 15.05 5.87 -2.81
N SER A 160 14.89 5.23 -3.97
CA SER A 160 14.60 3.80 -4.02
C SER A 160 15.83 2.99 -3.59
N LEU A 161 15.63 1.71 -3.25
CA LEU A 161 16.73 0.82 -2.89
C LEU A 161 17.73 0.55 -4.05
N ASN A 162 17.36 0.84 -5.31
CA ASN A 162 18.22 0.59 -6.47
C ASN A 162 17.87 1.49 -7.68
N PRO A 163 18.17 2.80 -7.61
CA PRO A 163 17.82 3.76 -8.67
C PRO A 163 18.42 3.39 -10.03
N GLU A 164 19.63 2.84 -10.07
CA GLU A 164 20.35 2.48 -11.30
C GLU A 164 19.63 1.35 -12.05
N LEU A 165 19.04 0.41 -11.32
CA LEU A 165 18.23 -0.63 -11.93
C LEU A 165 16.91 -0.08 -12.47
N HIS A 166 16.28 0.87 -11.77
CA HIS A 166 15.12 1.59 -12.32
C HIS A 166 15.49 2.30 -13.63
N HIS A 167 16.60 3.05 -13.67
CA HIS A 167 17.08 3.71 -14.89
C HIS A 167 17.37 2.73 -16.02
N THR A 168 17.92 1.55 -15.72
CA THR A 168 18.16 0.52 -16.74
C THR A 168 16.85 0.10 -17.42
N PHE A 169 15.77 -0.02 -16.66
CA PHE A 169 14.44 -0.35 -17.16
C PHE A 169 13.79 0.80 -17.93
N TYR A 170 13.88 2.03 -17.41
CA TYR A 170 13.39 3.23 -18.10
C TYR A 170 14.11 3.41 -19.44
N ALA A 171 15.44 3.29 -19.46
CA ALA A 171 16.24 3.42 -20.69
C ALA A 171 15.87 2.34 -21.72
N LYS A 172 15.61 1.10 -21.26
CA LYS A 172 15.11 0.04 -22.15
C LYS A 172 13.76 0.41 -22.77
N TYR A 173 12.83 0.95 -21.98
CA TYR A 173 11.52 1.35 -22.47
C TYR A 173 11.59 2.51 -23.46
N CYS A 174 12.33 3.59 -23.13
CA CYS A 174 12.50 4.76 -24.01
C CYS A 174 13.15 4.39 -25.36
N ARG A 175 14.10 3.44 -25.39
CA ARG A 175 14.65 2.93 -26.66
C ARG A 175 13.61 2.28 -27.57
N LEU A 176 12.57 1.68 -27.00
CA LEU A 176 11.48 1.02 -27.73
C LEU A 176 10.29 1.95 -27.99
N HIS A 177 10.20 3.07 -27.27
CA HIS A 177 9.12 4.04 -27.35
C HIS A 177 9.72 5.45 -27.49
N PRO A 178 10.13 5.85 -28.71
CA PRO A 178 10.97 7.04 -28.94
C PRO A 178 10.30 8.37 -28.61
N TYR A 179 8.98 8.37 -28.39
CA TYR A 179 8.22 9.56 -27.96
C TYR A 179 8.17 9.73 -26.43
N THR A 180 8.71 8.78 -25.67
CA THR A 180 8.80 8.86 -24.21
C THR A 180 10.24 9.10 -23.79
N ASP A 181 10.48 10.18 -23.06
CA ASP A 181 11.79 10.49 -22.51
C ASP A 181 11.94 10.01 -21.05
N LEU A 182 13.18 9.84 -20.59
CA LEU A 182 13.50 9.38 -19.24
C LEU A 182 12.95 10.31 -18.15
N HIS A 183 12.99 11.63 -18.39
CA HIS A 183 12.55 12.61 -17.41
C HIS A 183 11.04 12.48 -17.16
N SER A 184 10.25 12.23 -18.20
CA SER A 184 8.81 11.99 -18.07
C SER A 184 8.44 10.73 -17.27
N LEU A 185 9.36 9.77 -17.13
CA LEU A 185 9.18 8.57 -16.30
C LEU A 185 9.63 8.82 -14.87
N GLU A 186 10.84 9.37 -14.69
CA GLU A 186 11.46 9.58 -13.39
C GLU A 186 10.77 10.65 -12.56
N TYR A 187 10.29 11.73 -13.19
CA TYR A 187 9.68 12.87 -12.52
C TYR A 187 8.16 12.87 -12.68
N SER A 188 7.56 11.68 -12.64
CA SER A 188 6.12 11.46 -12.78
C SER A 188 5.41 11.31 -11.43
N LEU A 189 5.81 12.13 -10.45
CA LEU A 189 5.39 11.94 -9.06
C LEU A 189 3.88 12.17 -8.86
N TYR A 190 3.30 13.18 -9.50
CA TYR A 190 1.88 13.51 -9.35
C TYR A 190 0.92 12.33 -9.60
N PRO A 191 0.92 11.67 -10.78
CA PRO A 191 0.01 10.56 -11.04
C PRO A 191 0.26 9.36 -10.12
N GLN A 192 1.50 9.18 -9.62
CA GLN A 192 1.83 8.10 -8.68
C GLN A 192 1.24 8.34 -7.29
N LEU A 193 1.32 9.58 -6.77
CA LEU A 193 0.72 9.92 -5.47
C LEU A 193 -0.80 9.85 -5.51
N VAL A 194 -1.44 10.33 -6.58
CA VAL A 194 -2.90 10.22 -6.74
C VAL A 194 -3.33 8.76 -6.84
N ALA A 195 -2.60 7.94 -7.61
CA ALA A 195 -2.84 6.51 -7.68
C ALA A 195 -2.74 5.82 -6.31
N ASN A 196 -1.74 6.20 -5.51
CA ASN A 196 -1.60 5.67 -4.17
C ASN A 196 -2.81 6.00 -3.29
N ILE A 197 -3.23 7.28 -3.23
CA ILE A 197 -4.42 7.70 -2.47
C ILE A 197 -5.67 6.89 -2.87
N GLU A 198 -5.93 6.74 -4.17
CA GLU A 198 -7.10 5.99 -4.63
C GLU A 198 -6.98 4.48 -4.41
N ALA A 199 -5.78 3.92 -4.36
CA ALA A 199 -5.57 2.53 -3.96
C ALA A 199 -5.89 2.32 -2.47
N THR A 200 -5.50 3.26 -1.60
CA THR A 200 -5.87 3.27 -0.18
C THR A 200 -7.40 3.34 -0.01
N VAL A 201 -8.08 4.17 -0.80
CA VAL A 201 -9.55 4.22 -0.78
C VAL A 201 -10.15 2.87 -1.17
N ARG A 202 -9.62 2.17 -2.18
CA ARG A 202 -10.14 0.85 -2.56
C ARG A 202 -10.05 -0.19 -1.45
N VAL A 203 -8.98 -0.18 -0.66
CA VAL A 203 -8.84 -1.06 0.51
C VAL A 203 -9.93 -0.76 1.54
N LYS A 204 -10.20 0.53 1.80
CA LYS A 204 -11.29 0.93 2.69
C LYS A 204 -12.67 0.51 2.14
N GLU A 205 -12.92 0.74 0.85
CA GLU A 205 -14.21 0.43 0.23
C GLU A 205 -14.47 -1.08 0.07
N SER A 206 -13.43 -1.92 -0.06
CA SER A 206 -13.60 -3.38 -0.19
C SER A 206 -14.07 -4.06 1.09
N VAL A 207 -13.97 -3.38 2.24
CA VAL A 207 -14.55 -3.83 3.53
C VAL A 207 -15.76 -2.97 3.93
N PHE A 208 -16.28 -2.13 3.04
CA PHE A 208 -17.45 -1.32 3.36
C PHE A 208 -18.68 -2.19 3.64
N GLY A 209 -19.38 -1.89 4.72
CA GLY A 209 -20.55 -2.65 5.18
C GLY A 209 -20.23 -3.86 6.07
N LEU A 210 -18.94 -4.17 6.26
CA LEU A 210 -18.48 -5.16 7.24
C LEU A 210 -18.35 -4.52 8.62
N ALA A 211 -18.49 -5.31 9.69
CA ALA A 211 -18.31 -4.83 11.06
C ALA A 211 -16.88 -4.36 11.33
N GLY A 212 -15.87 -4.99 10.72
CA GLY A 212 -14.46 -4.58 10.82
C GLY A 212 -14.10 -3.31 10.03
N TYR A 213 -15.05 -2.71 9.30
CA TYR A 213 -14.83 -1.52 8.48
C TYR A 213 -14.16 -0.38 9.25
N ASP A 214 -14.66 -0.05 10.44
CA ASP A 214 -14.14 1.06 11.23
C ASP A 214 -12.72 0.79 11.72
N LEU A 215 -12.38 -0.46 12.07
CA LEU A 215 -11.03 -0.85 12.48
C LEU A 215 -10.02 -0.65 11.34
N VAL A 216 -10.36 -1.12 10.14
CA VAL A 216 -9.51 -0.94 8.95
C VAL A 216 -9.37 0.55 8.59
N ARG A 217 -10.50 1.27 8.49
CA ARG A 217 -10.49 2.70 8.15
C ARG A 217 -9.69 3.51 9.16
N ASN A 218 -9.91 3.29 10.46
CA ASN A 218 -9.22 4.04 11.51
C ASN A 218 -7.74 3.68 11.56
N GLY A 219 -7.35 2.43 11.29
CA GLY A 219 -5.95 2.04 11.14
C GLY A 219 -5.25 2.79 10.00
N LEU A 220 -5.90 2.93 8.84
CA LEU A 220 -5.37 3.75 7.74
C LEU A 220 -5.30 5.24 8.10
N ILE A 221 -6.32 5.79 8.78
CA ILE A 221 -6.32 7.19 9.24
C ILE A 221 -5.17 7.45 10.21
N ARG A 222 -4.95 6.56 11.18
CA ARG A 222 -3.85 6.65 12.14
C ARG A 222 -2.51 6.65 11.42
N ARG A 223 -2.33 5.81 10.41
CA ARG A 223 -1.11 5.75 9.59
C ARG A 223 -0.72 7.07 8.96
N TYR A 224 -1.64 7.75 8.28
CA TYR A 224 -1.33 9.05 7.65
C TYR A 224 -1.23 10.19 8.67
N SER A 225 -2.03 10.13 9.75
CA SER A 225 -1.97 11.11 10.84
C SER A 225 -0.62 11.05 11.57
N ALA A 226 -0.14 9.83 11.87
CA ALA A 226 1.15 9.60 12.51
C ALA A 226 2.32 10.00 11.60
N SER A 227 2.24 9.74 10.29
CA SER A 227 3.23 10.28 9.35
C SER A 227 3.29 11.79 9.36
N ASN A 228 2.15 12.48 9.43
CA ASN A 228 2.15 13.94 9.60
C ASN A 228 2.77 14.38 10.93
N ALA A 229 2.53 13.64 12.01
CA ALA A 229 3.12 13.94 13.31
C ALA A 229 4.65 13.86 13.28
N TRP A 230 5.24 12.93 12.53
CA TRP A 230 6.70 12.87 12.30
C TRP A 230 7.27 14.05 11.51
N LEU A 231 6.44 14.75 10.71
CA LEU A 231 6.88 15.90 9.91
C LEU A 231 6.93 17.20 10.70
N VAL A 232 6.19 17.27 11.80
CA VAL A 232 6.25 18.37 12.75
C VAL A 232 7.32 18.00 13.79
N ASP A 233 8.10 18.95 14.27
CA ASP A 233 9.10 18.73 15.33
C ASP A 233 8.59 19.23 16.71
N PRO A 234 7.47 18.71 17.27
CA PRO A 234 7.10 19.06 18.63
C PRO A 234 7.93 18.23 19.61
N PRO A 235 8.24 18.79 20.80
CA PRO A 235 8.80 18.00 21.88
C PRO A 235 7.75 16.99 22.37
N VAL A 236 7.83 15.77 21.85
CA VAL A 236 6.97 14.65 22.25
C VAL A 236 7.69 13.78 23.28
N THR A 237 6.91 13.22 24.19
CA THR A 237 7.40 12.25 25.17
C THR A 237 7.80 10.94 24.48
N LEU A 238 8.63 10.11 25.15
CA LEU A 238 8.99 8.77 24.63
C LEU A 238 7.75 7.91 24.34
N LEU A 239 6.72 8.01 25.18
CA LEU A 239 5.47 7.27 25.01
C LEU A 239 4.70 7.72 23.76
N GLU A 240 4.65 9.04 23.52
CA GLU A 240 4.06 9.58 22.28
C GLU A 240 4.86 9.17 21.05
N HIS A 241 6.20 9.19 21.12
CA HIS A 241 7.04 8.65 20.04
C HIS A 241 6.76 7.18 19.73
N LEU A 242 6.56 6.35 20.76
CA LEU A 242 6.21 4.94 20.55
C LEU A 242 4.84 4.80 19.88
N HIS A 243 3.83 5.54 20.31
CA HIS A 243 2.51 5.51 19.66
C HIS A 243 2.55 5.99 18.21
N VAL A 244 3.23 7.11 17.93
CA VAL A 244 3.41 7.60 16.57
C VAL A 244 4.20 6.57 15.74
N GLY A 245 5.19 5.89 16.33
CA GLY A 245 5.89 4.77 15.73
C GLY A 245 4.96 3.63 15.32
N ILE A 246 4.18 3.09 16.27
CA ILE A 246 3.19 2.02 16.06
C ILE A 246 2.24 2.37 14.92
N ASP A 247 1.66 3.56 14.96
CA ASP A 247 0.69 3.99 13.96
C ASP A 247 1.34 4.27 12.60
N SER A 248 2.59 4.75 12.58
CA SER A 248 3.32 5.03 11.34
C SER A 248 3.73 3.78 10.56
N VAL A 249 3.72 2.60 11.19
CA VAL A 249 3.94 1.32 10.49
C VAL A 249 2.56 0.71 10.17
N MET A 250 2.34 0.32 8.91
CA MET A 250 1.04 -0.18 8.42
C MET A 250 0.59 -1.54 9.01
N VAL A 251 1.11 -1.98 10.16
CA VAL A 251 0.81 -3.30 10.75
C VAL A 251 -0.69 -3.47 11.04
N ILE A 252 -1.29 -2.51 11.75
CA ILE A 252 -2.71 -2.59 12.12
C ILE A 252 -3.62 -2.74 10.89
N PRO A 253 -3.62 -1.82 9.90
CA PRO A 253 -4.45 -2.00 8.72
C PRO A 253 -4.07 -3.22 7.88
N ALA A 254 -2.79 -3.61 7.83
CA ALA A 254 -2.33 -4.81 7.09
C ALA A 254 -2.89 -6.12 7.65
N LEU A 255 -3.16 -6.19 8.96
CA LEU A 255 -3.69 -7.37 9.63
C LEU A 255 -5.20 -7.29 9.85
N ALA A 256 -5.73 -6.12 10.23
CA ALA A 256 -7.17 -5.92 10.41
C ALA A 256 -7.95 -6.24 9.14
N TYR A 257 -7.42 -5.84 7.97
CA TYR A 257 -8.07 -6.06 6.68
C TYR A 257 -8.31 -7.54 6.34
N PRO A 258 -7.28 -8.41 6.26
CA PRO A 258 -7.50 -9.82 5.98
C PRO A 258 -8.31 -10.52 7.07
N ILE A 259 -8.12 -10.17 8.35
CA ILE A 259 -8.91 -10.74 9.47
C ILE A 259 -10.39 -10.42 9.28
N THR A 260 -10.74 -9.18 8.95
CA THR A 260 -12.13 -8.77 8.70
C THR A 260 -12.76 -9.58 7.59
N ILE A 261 -12.08 -9.71 6.45
CA ILE A 261 -12.58 -10.51 5.32
C ILE A 261 -12.74 -11.98 5.70
N LEU A 262 -11.76 -12.55 6.39
CA LEU A 262 -11.82 -13.94 6.85
C LEU A 262 -13.01 -14.19 7.75
N CYS A 263 -13.14 -13.38 8.80
CA CYS A 263 -14.15 -13.59 9.81
C CYS A 263 -15.56 -13.31 9.28
N GLU A 264 -15.76 -12.34 8.39
CA GLU A 264 -17.10 -11.94 7.95
C GLU A 264 -17.51 -12.48 6.58
N GLN A 265 -16.57 -12.68 5.66
CA GLN A 265 -16.88 -13.11 4.28
C GLN A 265 -16.56 -14.58 4.03
N VAL A 266 -15.47 -15.10 4.60
CA VAL A 266 -15.03 -16.48 4.34
C VAL A 266 -15.65 -17.45 5.34
N TYR A 267 -15.48 -17.20 6.63
CA TYR A 267 -15.89 -18.09 7.70
C TYR A 267 -17.22 -17.72 8.38
N GLN A 268 -17.61 -16.44 8.31
CA GLN A 268 -18.81 -15.92 8.96
C GLN A 268 -18.86 -16.26 10.47
N ILE A 269 -17.75 -16.01 11.17
CA ILE A 269 -17.57 -16.31 12.60
C ILE A 269 -18.49 -15.40 13.43
N PRO A 270 -19.54 -15.92 14.10
CA PRO A 270 -20.49 -15.09 14.84
C PRO A 270 -19.85 -14.29 15.97
N GLU A 271 -18.87 -14.89 16.67
CA GLU A 271 -18.17 -14.30 17.82
C GLU A 271 -17.22 -13.16 17.42
N TYR A 272 -16.96 -12.97 16.12
CA TYR A 272 -16.10 -11.88 15.65
C TYR A 272 -16.66 -10.51 16.03
N LEU A 273 -17.99 -10.35 16.03
CA LEU A 273 -18.65 -9.11 16.43
C LEU A 273 -18.38 -8.76 17.90
N ASP A 274 -18.36 -9.77 18.78
CA ASP A 274 -18.08 -9.57 20.21
C ASP A 274 -16.63 -9.13 20.42
N VAL A 275 -15.68 -9.78 19.72
CA VAL A 275 -14.25 -9.47 19.75
C VAL A 275 -13.92 -8.07 19.19
N LEU A 276 -14.71 -7.61 18.21
CA LEU A 276 -14.63 -6.23 17.72
C LEU A 276 -15.20 -5.24 18.74
N ALA A 277 -16.37 -5.55 19.31
CA ALA A 277 -17.09 -4.64 20.20
C ALA A 277 -16.36 -4.41 21.54
N ASP A 278 -15.64 -5.40 22.04
CA ASP A 278 -14.86 -5.29 23.28
C ASP A 278 -13.45 -4.70 23.07
N GLY A 279 -13.02 -4.48 21.82
CA GLY A 279 -11.73 -3.90 21.47
C GLY A 279 -10.54 -4.86 21.54
N SER A 280 -10.76 -6.14 21.86
CA SER A 280 -9.70 -7.13 22.02
C SER A 280 -8.85 -7.27 20.77
N LEU A 281 -9.47 -7.24 19.58
CA LEU A 281 -8.72 -7.31 18.32
C LEU A 281 -7.80 -6.09 18.14
N GLU A 282 -8.29 -4.88 18.41
CA GLU A 282 -7.49 -3.67 18.26
C GLU A 282 -6.28 -3.68 19.21
N GLU A 283 -6.47 -4.14 20.45
CA GLU A 283 -5.38 -4.30 21.42
C GLU A 283 -4.34 -5.33 20.94
N MET A 284 -4.78 -6.50 20.45
CA MET A 284 -3.87 -7.52 19.92
C MET A 284 -3.08 -7.01 18.71
N LEU A 285 -3.70 -6.23 17.83
CA LEU A 285 -3.03 -5.64 16.68
C LEU A 285 -2.01 -4.57 17.08
N ALA A 286 -2.33 -3.75 18.08
CA ALA A 286 -1.40 -2.78 18.64
C ALA A 286 -0.19 -3.47 19.28
N GLN A 287 -0.39 -4.57 20.00
CA GLN A 287 0.70 -5.38 20.57
C GLN A 287 1.57 -6.04 19.49
N ALA A 288 0.98 -6.49 18.37
CA ALA A 288 1.74 -7.04 17.24
C ALA A 288 2.59 -5.98 16.51
N SER A 289 2.36 -4.70 16.76
CA SER A 289 3.08 -3.57 16.18
C SER A 289 4.25 -3.07 17.03
N LEU A 290 4.40 -3.60 18.25
CA LEU A 290 5.51 -3.34 19.20
C LEU A 290 6.69 -4.29 18.95
#